data_AF-A0A1I4S592-F1
#
_entry.id   AF-A0A1I4S592-F1
#
_cell.length_a   1.000
_cell.length_b   1.000
_cell.length_c   1.000
_cell.angle_alpha   90.00
_cell.angle_beta   90.00
_cell.angle_gamma   90.00
#
_symmetry.space_group_name_H-M   'P 1'
#
loop_
_entity.id
_entity.type
_entity.pdbx_description
1 polymer ?
#
loop_
_entity_poly.entity_id
_entity_poly.type
_entity_poly.pdbx_seq_one_letter_code
_entity_poly.pdbx_strand_id
1 'polypeptide(L)'
;MKKKLLTFLITILVLLLVFTWLRWGPDSWEVQITGTTGDGREIQYRIETVYAGTSRTLIFRNEDAGFFPPYFKFDSADLQSVARRVKESCPEEAVVVHGYGWRIPFMSMFPNATAIEAPERCLRAVPREDDGAAEGAGD
;
A
#
# COMPACT_ATOMS: atom_id res chain seq x y z
N MET A 1 12.52 46.50 -5.12
CA MET A 1 12.69 45.62 -3.96
C MET A 1 11.69 44.46 -3.90
N LYS A 2 10.38 44.70 -4.08
CA LYS A 2 9.33 43.66 -4.05
C LYS A 2 9.58 42.47 -5.00
N LYS A 3 10.05 42.71 -6.23
CA LYS A 3 10.35 41.65 -7.20
C LYS A 3 11.50 40.71 -6.76
N LYS A 4 12.56 41.25 -6.13
CA LYS A 4 13.69 40.46 -5.61
C LYS A 4 13.29 39.62 -4.38
N LEU A 5 12.44 40.17 -3.52
CA LEU A 5 11.86 39.45 -2.38
C LEU A 5 10.92 38.33 -2.84
N LEU A 6 10.09 38.61 -3.84
CA LEU A 6 9.18 37.61 -4.44
C LEU A 6 9.94 36.45 -5.06
N THR A 7 11.00 36.70 -5.84
CA THR A 7 11.83 35.63 -6.42
C THR A 7 12.52 34.78 -5.35
N PHE A 8 12.98 35.40 -4.27
CA PHE A 8 13.59 34.68 -3.15
C PHE A 8 12.58 33.77 -2.43
N LEU A 9 11.38 34.28 -2.14
CA LEU A 9 10.30 33.50 -1.54
C LEU A 9 9.86 32.33 -2.43
N ILE A 10 9.73 32.54 -3.75
CA ILE A 10 9.40 31.47 -4.70
C ILE A 10 10.49 30.41 -4.70
N THR A 11 11.76 30.81 -4.70
CA THR A 11 12.89 29.86 -4.67
C THR A 11 12.85 29.01 -3.41
N ILE A 12 12.61 29.62 -2.24
CA ILE A 12 12.43 28.89 -0.99
C ILE A 12 11.23 27.95 -1.07
N LEU A 13 10.09 28.40 -1.58
CA LEU A 13 8.90 27.58 -1.72
C LEU A 13 9.16 26.36 -2.62
N VAL A 14 9.84 26.54 -3.76
CA VAL A 14 10.21 25.45 -4.66
C VAL A 14 11.16 24.47 -3.97
N LEU A 15 12.18 24.96 -3.27
CA LEU A 15 13.09 24.11 -2.51
C LEU A 15 12.36 23.33 -1.41
N LEU A 16 11.42 23.96 -0.70
CA LEU A 16 10.57 23.29 0.28
C LEU A 16 9.70 22.22 -0.38
N LEU A 17 9.07 22.50 -1.52
CA LEU A 17 8.27 21.51 -2.25
C LEU A 17 9.11 20.32 -2.73
N VAL A 18 10.29 20.57 -3.29
CA VAL A 18 11.22 19.51 -3.73
C VAL A 18 11.71 18.69 -2.55
N PHE A 19 12.10 19.32 -1.45
CA PHE A 19 12.48 18.62 -0.22
C PHE A 19 11.33 17.77 0.31
N THR A 20 10.13 18.34 0.32
CA THR A 20 8.90 17.65 0.76
C THR A 20 8.65 16.43 -0.12
N TRP A 21 8.75 16.56 -1.44
CA TRP A 21 8.55 15.46 -2.39
C TRP A 21 9.64 14.38 -2.27
N LEU A 22 10.92 14.75 -2.14
CA LEU A 22 11.99 13.77 -1.94
C LEU A 22 11.85 13.01 -0.63
N ARG A 23 11.25 13.64 0.38
CA ARG A 23 11.21 13.11 1.74
C ARG A 23 9.90 12.35 2.05
N TRP A 24 8.79 12.75 1.42
CA TRP A 24 7.44 12.20 1.61
C TRP A 24 6.77 11.69 0.32
N GLY A 25 7.49 11.68 -0.79
CA GLY A 25 6.99 11.22 -2.08
C GLY A 25 6.76 9.71 -2.13
N PRO A 26 6.52 9.19 -3.34
CA PRO A 26 6.38 7.75 -3.58
C PRO A 26 7.61 6.98 -3.11
N ASP A 27 7.37 5.85 -2.45
CA ASP A 27 8.38 4.95 -1.93
C ASP A 27 7.90 3.49 -2.11
N SER A 28 8.82 2.54 -2.00
CA SER A 28 8.57 1.12 -2.18
C SER A 28 9.26 0.33 -1.09
N TRP A 29 8.52 -0.58 -0.44
CA TRP A 29 9.04 -1.39 0.65
C TRP A 29 8.93 -2.88 0.32
N GLU A 30 10.04 -3.60 0.44
CA GLU A 30 10.06 -5.06 0.38
C GLU A 30 9.64 -5.63 1.74
N VAL A 31 8.47 -6.27 1.78
CA VAL A 31 7.80 -6.69 3.00
C VAL A 31 7.07 -8.01 2.82
N GLN A 32 6.86 -8.75 3.91
CA GLN A 32 5.94 -9.88 3.97
C GLN A 32 4.61 -9.42 4.56
N ILE A 33 3.50 -9.80 3.95
CA ILE A 33 2.15 -9.46 4.44
C ILE A 33 1.73 -10.47 5.50
N THR A 34 1.59 -10.01 6.74
CA THR A 34 1.25 -10.86 7.89
C THR A 34 -0.23 -10.76 8.28
N GLY A 35 -0.89 -9.65 7.92
CA GLY A 35 -2.25 -9.38 8.35
C GLY A 35 -2.99 -8.41 7.44
N THR A 36 -4.31 -8.56 7.45
CA THR A 36 -5.24 -7.65 6.79
C THR A 36 -6.43 -7.46 7.72
N THR A 37 -6.73 -6.22 8.09
CA THR A 37 -7.86 -5.87 8.97
C THR A 37 -8.66 -4.73 8.34
N GLY A 38 -9.98 -4.69 8.55
CA GLY A 38 -10.83 -3.60 8.10
C GLY A 38 -11.96 -4.06 7.17
N ASP A 39 -13.08 -3.37 7.27
CA ASP A 39 -14.30 -3.59 6.49
C ASP A 39 -14.66 -2.39 5.60
N GLY A 40 -13.91 -1.29 5.70
CA GLY A 40 -14.12 -0.06 4.94
C GLY A 40 -15.32 0.77 5.41
N ARG A 41 -16.08 0.30 6.40
CA ARG A 41 -17.28 0.98 6.93
C ARG A 41 -17.05 1.51 8.34
N GLU A 42 -16.72 0.61 9.26
CA GLU A 42 -16.45 0.93 10.67
C GLU A 42 -14.95 0.88 10.96
N ILE A 43 -14.25 -0.05 10.32
CA ILE A 43 -12.82 -0.28 10.50
C ILE A 43 -12.10 -0.01 9.19
N GLN A 44 -11.24 1.01 9.20
CA GLN A 44 -10.38 1.36 8.08
C GLN A 44 -9.51 0.18 7.62
N TYR A 45 -9.33 0.04 6.31
CA TYR A 45 -8.46 -0.97 5.72
C TYR A 45 -7.00 -0.82 6.17
N ARG A 46 -6.45 -1.92 6.66
CA ARG A 46 -5.11 -2.04 7.21
C ARG A 46 -4.42 -3.24 6.60
N ILE A 47 -3.21 -3.00 6.10
CA ILE A 47 -2.29 -4.04 5.66
C ILE A 47 -1.13 -4.05 6.64
N GLU A 48 -0.98 -5.16 7.34
CA GLU A 48 0.05 -5.39 8.35
C GLU A 48 1.19 -6.16 7.71
N THR A 49 2.39 -5.63 7.83
CA THR A 49 3.56 -6.18 7.15
C THR A 49 4.79 -6.19 8.06
N VAL A 50 5.78 -7.01 7.68
CA VAL A 50 7.11 -7.06 8.29
C VAL A 50 8.14 -6.88 7.18
N TYR A 51 9.13 -6.01 7.39
CA TYR A 51 10.22 -5.83 6.43
C TYR A 51 10.96 -7.16 6.21
N ALA A 52 11.13 -7.53 4.94
CA ALA A 52 11.76 -8.79 4.55
C ALA A 52 13.12 -8.98 5.23
N GLY A 53 13.36 -10.17 5.79
CA GLY A 53 14.60 -10.50 6.49
C GLY A 53 14.80 -9.80 7.84
N THR A 54 13.77 -9.15 8.41
CA THR A 54 13.85 -8.47 9.71
C THR A 54 12.63 -8.77 10.59
N SER A 55 12.62 -8.23 11.82
CA SER A 55 11.46 -8.22 12.72
C SER A 55 10.73 -6.87 12.76
N ARG A 56 11.09 -5.92 11.90
CA ARG A 56 10.52 -4.57 11.92
C ARG A 56 9.18 -4.58 11.21
N THR A 57 8.14 -4.08 11.87
CA THR A 57 6.80 -3.99 11.29
C THR A 57 6.59 -2.68 10.54
N LEU A 58 5.78 -2.76 9.49
CA LEU A 58 5.25 -1.61 8.75
C LEU A 58 3.74 -1.84 8.57
N ILE A 59 2.94 -0.85 8.97
CA ILE A 59 1.49 -0.94 8.88
C ILE A 59 1.02 0.15 7.94
N PHE A 60 0.31 -0.24 6.90
CA PHE A 60 -0.38 0.67 6.01
C PHE A 60 -1.82 0.85 6.49
N ARG A 61 -2.28 2.10 6.61
CA ARG A 61 -3.70 2.42 6.80
C ARG A 61 -4.18 3.09 5.55
N ASN A 62 -4.94 2.34 4.77
CA ASN A 62 -5.47 2.80 3.50
C ASN A 62 -6.80 3.50 3.76
N GLU A 63 -6.90 4.74 3.32
CA GLU A 63 -8.16 5.47 3.21
C GLU A 63 -8.33 5.84 1.75
N ASP A 64 -9.55 5.68 1.25
CA ASP A 64 -9.89 6.29 -0.03
C ASP A 64 -9.96 7.81 0.18
N ALA A 65 -9.35 8.57 -0.72
CA ALA A 65 -9.41 10.01 -0.58
C ALA A 65 -10.82 10.49 -0.92
N GLY A 66 -11.37 11.29 -0.01
CA GLY A 66 -12.61 12.01 -0.28
C GLY A 66 -12.46 13.06 -1.38
N PHE A 67 -13.47 13.91 -1.53
CA PHE A 67 -13.60 14.88 -2.63
C PHE A 67 -12.62 16.09 -2.57
N PHE A 68 -11.65 16.13 -1.66
CA PHE A 68 -10.70 17.25 -1.49
C PHE A 68 -9.25 16.81 -1.82
N PRO A 69 -8.43 17.63 -2.53
CA PRO A 69 -7.32 17.13 -3.34
C PRO A 69 -6.03 16.85 -2.56
N PRO A 70 -5.04 16.08 -3.10
CA PRO A 70 -4.93 15.61 -4.50
C PRO A 70 -4.78 14.08 -4.70
N TYR A 71 -4.89 13.25 -3.66
CA TYR A 71 -4.57 11.83 -3.81
C TYR A 71 -5.78 11.02 -4.23
N PHE A 72 -6.07 10.90 -5.53
CA PHE A 72 -7.12 10.00 -6.02
C PHE A 72 -6.76 8.54 -5.72
N LYS A 73 -7.19 8.07 -4.56
CA LYS A 73 -7.10 6.68 -4.15
C LYS A 73 -8.52 6.21 -3.85
N PHE A 74 -9.00 5.26 -4.63
CA PHE A 74 -10.37 4.72 -4.55
C PHE A 74 -10.38 3.19 -4.57
N ASP A 75 -9.20 2.58 -4.44
CA ASP A 75 -8.95 1.15 -4.59
C ASP A 75 -8.50 0.51 -3.27
N SER A 76 -8.77 1.14 -2.12
CA SER A 76 -8.34 0.60 -0.82
C SER A 76 -8.93 -0.78 -0.54
N ALA A 77 -10.18 -1.02 -0.95
CA ALA A 77 -10.84 -2.33 -0.84
C ALA A 77 -10.20 -3.38 -1.76
N ASP A 78 -9.81 -2.99 -2.97
CA ASP A 78 -9.17 -3.88 -3.94
C ASP A 78 -7.75 -4.26 -3.47
N LEU A 79 -6.97 -3.28 -3.01
CA LEU A 79 -5.66 -3.50 -2.41
C LEU A 79 -5.75 -4.40 -1.17
N GLN A 80 -6.78 -4.23 -0.34
CA GLN A 80 -7.04 -5.10 0.80
C GLN A 80 -7.30 -6.55 0.33
N SER A 81 -8.08 -6.74 -0.73
CA SER A 81 -8.36 -8.05 -1.32
C SER A 81 -7.09 -8.73 -1.86
N VAL A 82 -6.23 -7.97 -2.54
CA VAL A 82 -4.93 -8.44 -3.02
C VAL A 82 -4.02 -8.84 -1.86
N ALA A 83 -3.89 -7.98 -0.84
CA ALA A 83 -3.08 -8.26 0.35
C ALA A 83 -3.53 -9.54 1.06
N ARG A 84 -4.84 -9.73 1.21
CA ARG A 84 -5.42 -10.91 1.85
C ARG A 84 -5.10 -12.17 1.06
N ARG A 85 -5.20 -12.12 -0.28
CA ARG A 85 -4.86 -13.26 -1.14
C ARG A 85 -3.39 -13.62 -1.07
N VAL A 86 -2.49 -12.64 -1.14
CA VAL A 86 -1.05 -12.87 -0.98
C VAL A 86 -0.76 -13.57 0.35
N LYS A 87 -1.36 -13.09 1.44
CA LYS A 87 -1.24 -13.72 2.76
C LYS A 87 -1.74 -15.17 2.77
N GLU A 88 -2.88 -15.46 2.16
CA GLU A 88 -3.49 -16.80 2.15
C GLU A 88 -2.72 -17.77 1.24
N SER A 89 -2.30 -17.34 0.05
CA SER A 89 -1.67 -18.20 -0.96
C SER A 89 -0.15 -18.29 -0.84
N CYS A 90 0.50 -17.26 -0.29
CA CYS A 90 1.95 -17.12 -0.24
C CYS A 90 2.42 -16.42 1.06
N PRO A 91 2.13 -16.97 2.25
CA PRO A 91 2.38 -16.31 3.53
C PRO A 91 3.85 -15.96 3.81
N GLU A 92 4.80 -16.71 3.23
CA GLU A 92 6.24 -16.49 3.43
C GLU A 92 6.89 -15.66 2.32
N GLU A 93 6.15 -15.29 1.28
CA GLU A 93 6.69 -14.57 0.13
C GLU A 93 6.89 -13.09 0.46
N ALA A 94 8.09 -12.57 0.18
CA ALA A 94 8.33 -11.14 0.18
C ALA A 94 7.71 -10.50 -1.07
N VAL A 95 7.01 -9.39 -0.87
CA VAL A 95 6.34 -8.62 -1.92
C VAL A 95 6.79 -7.16 -1.84
N VAL A 96 6.68 -6.45 -2.95
CA VAL A 96 6.97 -5.01 -2.98
C VAL A 96 5.66 -4.25 -2.83
N VAL A 97 5.54 -3.49 -1.75
CA VAL A 97 4.41 -2.58 -1.54
C VAL A 97 4.86 -1.18 -1.92
N HIS A 98 4.18 -0.58 -2.89
CA HIS A 98 4.36 0.82 -3.26
C HIS A 98 3.43 1.68 -2.44
N GLY A 99 3.83 2.91 -2.13
CA GLY A 99 2.98 3.84 -1.42
C GLY A 99 3.61 5.18 -1.14
N TYR A 100 2.99 5.94 -0.23
CA TYR A 100 3.49 7.24 0.20
C TYR A 100 3.15 7.51 1.66
N GLY A 101 3.81 8.50 2.25
CA GLY A 101 3.59 8.94 3.62
C GLY A 101 4.48 8.21 4.65
N TRP A 102 4.35 8.61 5.92
CA TRP A 102 5.20 8.12 7.02
C TRP A 102 4.42 7.44 8.11
N ARG A 103 5.12 6.53 8.79
CA ARG A 103 4.74 6.10 10.13
C ARG A 103 5.22 7.14 11.14
N ILE A 104 4.29 7.95 11.67
CA ILE A 104 4.54 8.87 12.78
C ILE A 104 3.67 8.44 13.98
N PRO A 105 4.23 7.69 14.95
CA PRO A 105 3.51 7.12 16.09
C PRO A 105 2.67 8.12 16.88
N PHE A 106 3.25 9.26 17.25
CA PHE A 106 2.60 10.22 18.14
C PHE A 106 1.45 11.00 17.47
N MET A 107 1.44 11.13 16.14
CA MET A 107 0.33 11.75 15.39
C MET A 107 -0.64 10.73 14.82
N SER A 108 -0.52 9.44 15.17
CA SER A 108 -1.30 8.36 14.58
C SER A 108 -1.30 8.37 13.04
N MET A 109 -0.19 8.81 12.43
CA MET A 109 0.00 8.80 10.98
C MET A 109 0.65 7.51 10.54
N PHE A 110 0.14 6.98 9.43
CA PHE A 110 0.56 5.73 8.81
C PHE A 110 0.67 5.96 7.30
N PRO A 111 1.59 5.26 6.61
CA PRO A 111 1.67 5.31 5.17
C PRO A 111 0.41 4.72 4.50
N ASN A 112 0.20 5.12 3.26
CA ASN A 112 -0.83 4.58 2.37
C ASN A 112 -0.16 3.69 1.31
N ALA A 113 -0.60 2.44 1.16
CA ALA A 113 -0.16 1.59 0.07
C ALA A 113 -0.93 1.91 -1.21
N THR A 114 -0.30 2.03 -2.37
CA THR A 114 -0.95 2.31 -3.67
C THR A 114 -0.88 1.13 -4.63
N ALA A 115 0.06 0.20 -4.44
CA ALA A 115 0.13 -1.02 -5.23
C ALA A 115 0.85 -2.12 -4.44
N ILE A 116 0.57 -3.37 -4.79
CA ILE A 116 1.25 -4.55 -4.24
C ILE A 116 1.73 -5.36 -5.43
N GLU A 117 3.04 -5.46 -5.59
CA GLU A 117 3.69 -6.32 -6.57
C GLU A 117 4.07 -7.63 -5.89
N ALA A 118 3.36 -8.68 -6.26
CA ALA A 118 3.60 -10.04 -5.80
C ALA A 118 3.74 -10.98 -7.01
N PRO A 119 4.40 -12.14 -6.85
CA PRO A 119 4.46 -13.10 -7.93
C PRO A 119 3.06 -13.55 -8.39
N GLU A 120 2.87 -13.78 -9.69
CA GLU A 120 1.55 -14.09 -10.26
C GLU A 120 0.83 -15.27 -9.58
N ARG A 121 1.59 -16.28 -9.12
CA ARG A 121 1.03 -17.42 -8.38
C ARG A 121 0.31 -17.02 -7.08
N CYS A 122 0.70 -15.92 -6.47
CA CYS A 122 0.12 -15.37 -5.25
C CYS A 122 -1.09 -14.46 -5.52
N LEU A 123 -1.24 -14.01 -6.77
CA LEU A 123 -2.31 -13.12 -7.22
C LEU A 123 -3.44 -13.87 -7.92
N ARG A 124 -3.15 -15.01 -8.54
CA ARG A 124 -4.14 -15.83 -9.24
C ARG A 124 -5.11 -16.47 -8.25
N ALA A 125 -6.37 -16.60 -8.67
CA ALA A 125 -7.33 -17.44 -7.98
C ALA A 125 -6.85 -18.90 -8.05
N VAL A 126 -6.80 -19.57 -6.90
CA VAL A 126 -6.53 -21.02 -6.86
C VAL A 126 -7.77 -21.72 -7.45
N PRO A 127 -7.60 -22.64 -8.42
CA PRO A 127 -8.71 -23.47 -8.89
C PRO A 127 -9.33 -24.23 -7.73
N ARG A 128 -10.66 -24.38 -7.71
CA ARG A 128 -11.33 -25.21 -6.70
C ARG A 128 -10.91 -26.67 -6.95
N GLU A 129 -10.46 -27.38 -5.92
CA GLU A 129 -10.02 -28.80 -6.03
C GLU A 129 -11.05 -29.69 -6.73
N ASP A 130 -12.32 -29.35 -6.58
CA ASP A 130 -13.48 -30.10 -7.05
C ASP A 130 -13.79 -29.87 -8.54
N ASP A 131 -13.03 -29.01 -9.24
CA ASP A 131 -13.13 -28.82 -10.69
C ASP A 131 -12.31 -29.87 -11.47
N GLY A 132 -11.35 -30.54 -10.82
CA GLY A 132 -10.55 -31.63 -11.42
C GLY A 132 -11.17 -33.03 -11.28
N ALA A 133 -12.20 -33.20 -10.45
CA ALA A 133 -12.88 -34.49 -10.24
C ALA A 133 -13.96 -34.79 -11.30
N ALA A 134 -14.43 -33.78 -12.03
CA ALA A 134 -15.51 -33.92 -13.00
C ALA A 134 -15.05 -34.40 -14.39
N GLU A 135 -13.75 -34.30 -14.72
CA GLU A 135 -13.22 -34.73 -16.02
C GLU A 135 -12.84 -36.23 -16.08
N GLY A 136 -12.91 -36.97 -14.96
CA GLY A 136 -12.51 -38.38 -14.89
C GLY A 136 -13.64 -39.42 -14.82
N ALA A 137 -14.90 -39.00 -14.92
CA ALA A 137 -16.07 -39.89 -14.72
C ALA A 137 -16.91 -40.09 -16.00
N GLY A 138 -16.27 -40.11 -17.16
CA GLY A 138 -16.90 -40.36 -18.45
C GLY A 138 -16.04 -41.23 -19.34
N ASP A 139 -15.93 -42.52 -19.01
CA ASP A 139 -15.61 -43.62 -19.93
C ASP A 139 -16.30 -44.90 -19.42
#